data_AF-A0A923HRS4-F1
#
_entry.id   AF-A0A923HRS4-F1
#
_cell.length_a   1.000
_cell.length_b   1.000
_cell.length_c   1.000
_cell.angle_alpha   90.00
_cell.angle_beta   90.00
_cell.angle_gamma   90.00
#
_symmetry.space_group_name_H-M   'P 1'
#
loop_
_entity.id
_entity.type
_entity.pdbx_description
1 polymer ?
#
loop_
_entity_poly.entity_id
_entity_poly.type
_entity_poly.pdbx_seq_one_letter_code
_entity_poly.pdbx_strand_id
1 'polypeptide(L)'
;MFKRLAITSAVLVALGVAVSGCEISINDNGIKGSGKIVNEKRDASNFEAISNNSPFNVLLVADGKEGKNTVEVEGDDNFVREVETSVENGTLVIRNKRRGSVHFSWGHNPTTITVHVANISKITNSGSGDVELRQLHSDKLEIVSEGPGDLQASGTANELNFRATGSGDTNMRQLVVKKMTLEMTGPGDTELGEVAQTMSARLSGSGDLNVAKLRSEQTQLSINGPGSINLRGVTKNLEVEMSGSGDLSIDEIQADTTDITMSGPGEANLVGETKQLKLKVSGSGNVDASRLKVGSADIRNSGPGDLNFKVLKGNITIDLSGSGDFDADLADADKVDLHADGPGSVTLRGGAKKLNATLNGSGDLHASSLLLELASVKVNGPGEATVNVKAANAAAAEQSSIKNGSRLVTIDQNGVVKQ
;
A
#
# COMPACT_ATOMS: atom_id res chain seq x y z
N MET A 1 -41.93 -65.76 -0.82
CA MET A 1 -41.89 -66.42 -2.15
C MET A 1 -41.96 -65.33 -3.22
N PHE A 2 -40.97 -65.28 -4.14
CA PHE A 2 -41.01 -64.73 -5.53
C PHE A 2 -41.55 -63.29 -5.76
N LYS A 3 -41.09 -62.44 -6.67
CA LYS A 3 -39.99 -62.33 -7.65
C LYS A 3 -40.12 -60.91 -8.24
N ARG A 4 -38.99 -60.27 -8.57
CA ARG A 4 -38.71 -59.44 -9.77
C ARG A 4 -39.71 -58.36 -10.21
N LEU A 5 -39.18 -57.15 -10.42
CA LEU A 5 -39.24 -56.52 -11.74
C LEU A 5 -37.97 -55.72 -12.02
N ALA A 6 -37.48 -55.87 -13.24
CA ALA A 6 -36.26 -55.28 -13.79
C ALA A 6 -36.57 -54.00 -14.57
N ILE A 7 -35.49 -53.35 -15.05
CA ILE A 7 -35.32 -52.65 -16.34
C ILE A 7 -34.73 -51.23 -16.17
N THR A 8 -33.41 -51.20 -16.35
CA THR A 8 -32.60 -50.27 -17.17
C THR A 8 -33.09 -48.84 -17.41
N SER A 9 -32.24 -47.87 -17.09
CA SER A 9 -31.58 -47.01 -18.09
C SER A 9 -30.47 -46.20 -17.44
N ALA A 10 -29.23 -46.47 -17.88
CA ALA A 10 -28.09 -45.61 -17.64
C ALA A 10 -28.04 -44.54 -18.74
N VAL A 11 -27.96 -43.28 -18.36
CA VAL A 11 -27.37 -42.22 -19.18
C VAL A 11 -26.36 -41.48 -18.30
N LEU A 12 -25.10 -41.83 -18.53
CA LEU A 12 -23.90 -41.13 -18.08
C LEU A 12 -23.87 -39.73 -18.72
N VAL A 13 -23.92 -38.67 -17.92
CA VAL A 13 -23.00 -37.51 -18.00
C VAL A 13 -22.97 -36.88 -16.60
N ALA A 14 -21.96 -37.21 -15.80
CA ALA A 14 -21.62 -36.43 -14.62
C ALA A 14 -20.09 -36.33 -14.55
N LEU A 15 -19.61 -35.11 -14.77
CA LEU A 15 -18.24 -34.65 -14.55
C LEU A 15 -17.67 -35.26 -13.26
N GLY A 16 -16.55 -35.97 -13.38
CA GLY A 16 -15.77 -36.41 -12.23
C GLY A 16 -15.12 -35.21 -11.55
N VAL A 17 -15.82 -34.63 -10.57
CA VAL A 17 -15.15 -33.92 -9.48
C VAL A 17 -14.75 -35.01 -8.49
N ALA A 18 -13.46 -35.34 -8.44
CA ALA A 18 -12.88 -36.07 -7.33
C ALA A 18 -13.02 -35.20 -6.09
N VAL A 19 -14.15 -35.31 -5.39
CA VAL A 19 -14.25 -34.87 -4.01
C VAL A 19 -13.41 -35.87 -3.23
N SER A 20 -12.13 -35.55 -3.06
CA SER A 20 -11.33 -36.05 -1.95
C SER A 20 -12.11 -35.69 -0.69
N GLY A 21 -12.98 -36.59 -0.25
CA GLY A 21 -13.64 -36.50 1.03
C GLY A 21 -12.54 -36.54 2.09
N CYS A 22 -12.03 -35.38 2.48
CA CYS A 22 -11.63 -35.20 3.85
C CYS A 22 -12.90 -35.41 4.67
N GLU A 23 -13.10 -36.62 5.20
CA GLU A 23 -13.87 -36.78 6.42
C GLU A 23 -13.18 -35.91 7.47
N ILE A 24 -13.69 -34.69 7.67
CA ILE A 24 -13.34 -33.87 8.83
C ILE A 24 -13.93 -34.60 10.04
N SER A 25 -13.14 -35.52 10.58
CA SER A 25 -13.41 -36.19 11.84
C SER A 25 -13.01 -35.24 12.96
N ILE A 26 -13.97 -34.46 13.47
CA ILE A 26 -13.76 -33.60 14.64
C ILE A 26 -13.78 -34.48 15.89
N ASN A 27 -12.61 -34.94 16.29
CA ASN A 27 -12.41 -35.59 17.58
C ASN A 27 -12.07 -34.49 18.61
N ASP A 28 -13.06 -34.02 19.38
CA ASP A 28 -12.88 -32.91 20.34
C ASP A 28 -12.21 -33.40 21.63
N ASN A 29 -10.89 -33.58 21.58
CA ASN A 29 -10.03 -33.83 22.75
C ASN A 29 -9.67 -32.53 23.49
N GLY A 30 -10.43 -31.44 23.28
CA GLY A 30 -10.19 -30.14 23.91
C GLY A 30 -10.58 -30.11 25.38
N ILE A 31 -9.95 -29.23 26.15
CA ILE A 31 -10.38 -28.91 27.50
C ILE A 31 -11.69 -28.14 27.39
N LYS A 32 -12.76 -28.70 27.96
CA LYS A 32 -14.07 -28.04 28.02
C LYS A 32 -14.11 -27.01 29.15
N GLY A 33 -14.63 -25.83 28.86
CA GLY A 33 -14.87 -24.80 29.87
C GLY A 33 -15.81 -25.29 30.97
N SER A 34 -15.54 -24.93 32.22
CA SER A 34 -16.38 -25.35 33.34
C SER A 34 -17.74 -24.65 33.36
N GLY A 35 -17.88 -23.53 32.64
CA GLY A 35 -19.05 -22.65 32.67
C GLY A 35 -19.15 -21.79 33.93
N LYS A 36 -18.16 -21.88 34.84
CA LYS A 36 -18.13 -21.10 36.08
C LYS A 36 -17.16 -19.94 35.91
N ILE A 37 -17.71 -18.76 35.62
CA ILE A 37 -16.91 -17.53 35.49
C ILE A 37 -16.34 -17.09 36.84
N VAL A 38 -15.04 -16.79 36.85
CA VAL A 38 -14.34 -16.17 37.97
C VAL A 38 -13.50 -15.00 37.45
N ASN A 39 -13.30 -13.99 38.29
CA ASN A 39 -12.31 -12.93 38.09
C ASN A 39 -11.27 -13.06 39.21
N GLU A 40 -10.02 -13.30 38.85
CA GLU A 40 -8.89 -13.45 39.75
C GLU A 40 -7.89 -12.31 39.58
N LYS A 41 -7.70 -11.49 40.62
CA LYS A 41 -6.62 -10.48 40.65
C LYS A 41 -5.27 -11.17 40.85
N ARG A 42 -4.27 -10.77 40.07
CA ARG A 42 -2.91 -11.30 40.11
C ARG A 42 -1.97 -10.25 40.71
N ASP A 43 -1.15 -10.66 41.66
CA ASP A 43 -0.05 -9.82 42.13
C ASP A 43 1.00 -9.70 41.02
N ALA A 44 1.31 -8.47 40.64
CA ALA A 44 2.34 -8.16 39.66
C ALA A 44 3.22 -7.02 40.21
N SER A 45 4.54 -7.18 40.12
CA SER A 45 5.45 -6.06 40.29
C SER A 45 5.28 -5.06 39.13
N ASN A 46 5.90 -3.89 39.23
CA ASN A 46 5.86 -2.91 38.15
C ASN A 46 6.54 -3.46 36.87
N PHE A 47 5.96 -3.15 35.71
CA PHE A 47 6.46 -3.52 34.39
C PHE A 47 6.16 -2.42 33.37
N GLU A 48 6.90 -2.41 32.27
CA GLU A 48 6.72 -1.45 31.17
C GLU A 48 6.50 -2.16 29.83
N ALA A 49 6.56 -3.50 29.82
CA ALA A 49 6.36 -4.32 28.64
C ALA A 49 5.38 -5.48 28.91
N ILE A 50 4.71 -5.97 27.87
CA ILE A 50 3.87 -7.17 27.91
C ILE A 50 4.30 -8.15 26.82
N SER A 51 4.34 -9.43 27.15
CA SER A 51 4.55 -10.53 26.20
C SER A 51 3.46 -11.58 26.36
N ASN A 52 2.58 -11.69 25.35
CA ASN A 52 1.55 -12.71 25.26
C ASN A 52 2.04 -13.90 24.44
N ASN A 53 2.20 -15.05 25.10
CA ASN A 53 2.57 -16.33 24.50
C ASN A 53 1.47 -17.37 24.75
N SER A 54 0.22 -16.91 24.72
CA SER A 54 -0.95 -17.69 25.13
C SER A 54 -2.11 -17.50 24.15
N PRO A 55 -3.10 -18.41 24.14
CA PRO A 55 -4.30 -18.27 23.31
C PRO A 55 -5.32 -17.29 23.89
N PHE A 56 -4.99 -16.63 24.99
CA PHE A 56 -5.93 -15.79 25.74
C PHE A 56 -5.87 -14.34 25.28
N ASN A 57 -7.02 -13.68 25.36
CA ASN A 57 -7.15 -12.28 24.97
C ASN A 57 -6.50 -11.38 26.01
N VAL A 58 -5.88 -10.29 25.55
CA VAL A 58 -5.25 -9.30 26.42
C VAL A 58 -5.91 -7.96 26.18
N LEU A 59 -6.52 -7.40 27.23
CA LEU A 59 -7.04 -6.04 27.24
C LEU A 59 -6.12 -5.16 28.08
N LEU A 60 -5.40 -4.23 27.45
CA LEU A 60 -4.61 -3.21 28.14
C LEU A 60 -5.41 -1.90 28.19
N VAL A 61 -5.58 -1.35 29.38
CA VAL A 61 -6.18 -0.02 29.59
C VAL A 61 -5.14 0.90 30.23
N ALA A 62 -4.83 2.00 29.55
CA ALA A 62 -3.84 2.98 30.03
C ALA A 62 -4.47 4.02 30.99
N ASP A 63 -5.17 3.56 32.02
CA ASP A 63 -5.85 4.35 33.06
C ASP A 63 -5.22 4.20 34.46
N GLY A 64 -4.13 3.43 34.55
CA GLY A 64 -3.42 3.12 35.79
C GLY A 64 -2.64 4.31 36.36
N LYS A 65 -2.19 4.16 37.61
CA LYS A 65 -1.29 5.14 38.26
C LYS A 65 0.15 4.67 38.14
N GLU A 66 1.08 5.62 38.02
CA GLU A 66 2.51 5.32 37.90
C GLU A 66 2.98 4.42 39.07
N GLY A 67 3.66 3.33 38.73
CA GLY A 67 4.11 2.33 39.71
C GLY A 67 3.02 1.44 40.30
N LYS A 68 1.78 1.49 39.78
CA LYS A 68 0.63 0.70 40.27
C LYS A 68 -0.09 0.01 39.12
N ASN A 69 0.62 -0.88 38.44
CA ASN A 69 -0.01 -1.75 37.46
C ASN A 69 -0.88 -2.81 38.16
N THR A 70 -2.01 -3.18 37.55
CA THR A 70 -2.85 -4.26 38.05
C THR A 70 -3.17 -5.25 36.94
N VAL A 71 -3.24 -6.53 37.29
CA VAL A 71 -3.54 -7.62 36.37
C VAL A 71 -4.74 -8.41 36.91
N GLU A 72 -5.76 -8.58 36.08
CA GLU A 72 -6.96 -9.36 36.39
C GLU A 72 -7.18 -10.40 35.30
N VAL A 73 -7.57 -11.62 35.68
CA VAL A 73 -7.85 -12.70 34.75
C VAL A 73 -9.30 -13.14 34.93
N GLU A 74 -10.10 -12.99 33.88
CA GLU A 74 -11.52 -13.35 33.88
C GLU A 74 -11.80 -14.46 32.86
N GLY A 75 -12.58 -15.46 33.27
CA GLY A 75 -12.97 -16.58 32.41
C GLY A 75 -13.50 -17.77 33.20
N ASP A 76 -13.71 -18.91 32.53
CA ASP A 76 -14.06 -20.16 33.20
C ASP A 76 -12.95 -20.57 34.19
N ASP A 77 -13.33 -20.99 35.39
CA ASP A 77 -12.39 -21.20 36.50
C ASP A 77 -11.31 -22.26 36.22
N ASN A 78 -11.57 -23.22 35.32
CA ASN A 78 -10.59 -24.20 34.89
C ASN A 78 -9.58 -23.62 33.89
N PHE A 79 -9.94 -22.60 33.11
CA PHE A 79 -9.02 -21.90 32.22
C PHE A 79 -8.22 -20.82 32.93
N VAL A 80 -8.84 -20.06 33.83
CA VAL A 80 -8.15 -19.06 34.66
C VAL A 80 -6.97 -19.66 35.43
N ARG A 81 -7.08 -20.93 35.88
CA ARG A 81 -6.01 -21.67 36.55
C ARG A 81 -4.86 -22.11 35.64
N GLU A 82 -5.09 -22.19 34.34
CA GLU A 82 -4.08 -22.55 33.34
C GLU A 82 -3.32 -21.32 32.83
N VAL A 83 -3.79 -20.09 33.13
CA VAL A 83 -3.06 -18.84 32.87
C VAL A 83 -1.93 -18.69 33.88
N GLU A 84 -0.71 -18.51 33.38
CA GLU A 84 0.46 -18.09 34.16
C GLU A 84 0.82 -16.65 33.80
N THR A 85 0.86 -15.78 34.82
CA THR A 85 1.30 -14.38 34.72
C THR A 85 2.50 -14.17 35.63
N SER A 86 3.66 -13.80 35.07
CA SER A 86 4.88 -13.49 35.81
C SER A 86 5.51 -12.19 35.30
N VAL A 87 6.17 -11.44 36.18
CA VAL A 87 6.97 -10.28 35.75
C VAL A 87 8.44 -10.68 35.71
N GLU A 88 9.03 -10.65 34.52
CA GLU A 88 10.40 -11.07 34.24
C GLU A 88 11.14 -9.91 33.55
N ASN A 89 12.22 -9.40 34.16
CA ASN A 89 13.01 -8.29 33.63
C ASN A 89 12.17 -7.04 33.22
N GLY A 90 11.16 -6.69 34.01
CA GLY A 90 10.27 -5.55 33.73
C GLY A 90 9.22 -5.80 32.64
N THR A 91 9.02 -7.06 32.24
CA THR A 91 8.00 -7.49 31.27
C THR A 91 6.97 -8.39 31.95
N LEU A 92 5.68 -8.10 31.81
CA LEU A 92 4.61 -9.03 32.15
C LEU A 92 4.54 -10.13 31.09
N VAL A 93 4.91 -11.35 31.46
CA VAL A 93 4.85 -12.54 30.63
C VAL A 93 3.54 -13.28 30.91
N ILE A 94 2.74 -13.47 29.87
CA ILE A 94 1.48 -14.24 29.90
C ILE A 94 1.70 -15.51 29.08
N ARG A 95 1.53 -16.68 29.71
CA ARG A 95 1.72 -17.98 29.05
C ARG A 95 0.84 -19.06 29.67
N ASN A 96 0.79 -20.22 29.04
CA ASN A 96 0.14 -21.40 29.62
C ASN A 96 1.01 -22.00 30.73
N LYS A 97 0.38 -22.38 31.84
CA LYS A 97 1.03 -23.04 32.98
C LYS A 97 1.55 -24.43 32.64
N ARG A 98 0.83 -25.18 31.80
CA ARG A 98 1.29 -26.48 31.26
C ARG A 98 2.07 -26.26 29.96
N ARG A 99 3.15 -27.02 29.77
CA ARG A 99 3.91 -27.04 28.51
C ARG A 99 3.13 -27.84 27.46
N GLY A 100 2.90 -27.26 26.29
CA GLY A 100 2.19 -27.89 25.16
C GLY A 100 1.10 -26.99 24.58
N SER A 101 0.50 -27.41 23.46
CA SER A 101 -0.67 -26.74 22.89
C SER A 101 -1.90 -27.01 23.76
N VAL A 102 -2.62 -25.95 24.13
CA VAL A 102 -3.93 -26.06 24.79
C VAL A 102 -4.98 -26.04 23.69
N HIS A 103 -5.66 -27.15 23.47
CA HIS A 103 -6.85 -27.19 22.63
C HIS A 103 -8.07 -26.95 23.51
N PHE A 104 -8.87 -25.94 23.17
CA PHE A 104 -10.16 -25.69 23.81
C PHE A 104 -11.27 -26.32 22.99
N SER A 105 -12.28 -26.87 23.67
CA SER A 105 -13.49 -27.32 23.00
C SER A 105 -14.25 -26.13 22.41
N TRP A 106 -15.00 -26.34 21.34
CA TRP A 106 -15.78 -25.27 20.72
C TRP A 106 -16.87 -24.72 21.67
N GLY A 107 -17.14 -23.41 21.61
CA GLY A 107 -18.24 -22.76 22.37
C GLY A 107 -17.97 -22.42 23.84
N HIS A 108 -16.72 -22.14 24.22
CA HIS A 108 -16.37 -21.66 25.55
C HIS A 108 -16.38 -20.12 25.66
N ASN A 109 -16.44 -19.60 26.89
CA ASN A 109 -16.27 -18.17 27.14
C ASN A 109 -14.79 -17.78 26.97
N PRO A 110 -14.47 -16.69 26.26
CA PRO A 110 -13.09 -16.27 26.09
C PRO A 110 -12.48 -15.91 27.45
N THR A 111 -11.26 -16.41 27.71
CA THR A 111 -10.50 -15.98 28.89
C THR A 111 -9.74 -14.71 28.55
N THR A 112 -9.94 -13.66 29.33
CA THR A 112 -9.40 -12.33 29.10
C THR A 112 -8.50 -11.92 30.25
N ILE A 113 -7.29 -11.47 29.94
CA ILE A 113 -6.36 -10.85 30.87
C ILE A 113 -6.50 -9.34 30.72
N THR A 114 -7.03 -8.68 31.74
CA THR A 114 -7.13 -7.22 31.78
C THR A 114 -5.94 -6.65 32.55
N VAL A 115 -5.24 -5.70 31.93
CA VAL A 115 -4.04 -5.06 32.47
C VAL A 115 -4.26 -3.55 32.51
N HIS A 116 -4.24 -2.98 33.71
CA HIS A 116 -4.28 -1.54 33.89
C HIS A 116 -2.86 -1.02 34.14
N VAL A 117 -2.42 -0.05 33.34
CA VAL A 117 -1.07 0.53 33.41
C VAL A 117 -1.13 2.04 33.28
N ALA A 118 -0.12 2.75 33.80
CA ALA A 118 0.03 4.18 33.53
C ALA A 118 0.68 4.45 32.16
N ASN A 119 1.66 3.63 31.78
CA ASN A 119 2.38 3.74 30.52
C ASN A 119 2.87 2.35 30.08
N ILE A 120 3.14 2.19 28.78
CA ILE A 120 3.69 0.98 28.20
C ILE A 120 4.67 1.36 27.08
N SER A 121 5.81 0.68 27.06
CA SER A 121 6.87 0.89 26.06
C SER A 121 6.93 -0.24 25.03
N LYS A 122 6.47 -1.45 25.36
CA LYS A 122 6.51 -2.60 24.45
C LYS A 122 5.38 -3.60 24.64
N ILE A 123 4.84 -4.10 23.54
CA ILE A 123 3.88 -5.21 23.51
C ILE A 123 4.33 -6.22 22.46
N THR A 124 4.35 -7.50 22.83
CA THR A 124 4.61 -8.61 21.93
C THR A 124 3.47 -9.61 22.02
N ASN A 125 2.83 -9.91 20.89
CA ASN A 125 1.82 -10.96 20.77
C ASN A 125 2.32 -12.08 19.87
N SER A 126 2.77 -13.17 20.48
CA SER A 126 3.15 -14.41 19.78
C SER A 126 2.08 -15.50 19.95
N GLY A 127 0.99 -15.18 20.66
CA GLY A 127 -0.15 -16.05 20.91
C GLY A 127 -1.29 -15.88 19.91
N SER A 128 -2.33 -16.70 20.03
CA SER A 128 -3.52 -16.64 19.16
C SER A 128 -4.67 -15.82 19.74
N GLY A 129 -4.50 -15.26 20.93
CA GLY A 129 -5.50 -14.37 21.52
C GLY A 129 -5.39 -12.96 20.98
N ASP A 130 -6.53 -12.27 20.96
CA ASP A 130 -6.61 -10.89 20.48
C ASP A 130 -6.02 -9.93 21.51
N VAL A 131 -5.44 -8.84 21.04
CA VAL A 131 -4.86 -7.79 21.87
C VAL A 131 -5.59 -6.48 21.62
N GLU A 132 -6.17 -5.91 22.66
CA GLU A 132 -6.82 -4.61 22.61
C GLU A 132 -6.11 -3.60 23.52
N LEU A 133 -5.68 -2.48 22.96
CA LEU A 133 -4.98 -1.41 23.65
C LEU A 133 -5.86 -0.15 23.68
N ARG A 134 -6.32 0.23 24.88
CA ARG A 134 -7.23 1.34 25.09
C ARG A 134 -6.53 2.57 25.68
N GLN A 135 -6.81 3.72 25.06
CA GLN A 135 -6.45 5.04 25.59
C GLN A 135 -4.94 5.24 25.82
N LEU A 136 -4.11 4.68 24.95
CA LEU A 136 -2.66 4.78 25.07
C LEU A 136 -2.20 6.24 25.07
N HIS A 137 -1.22 6.54 25.91
CA HIS A 137 -0.47 7.79 25.89
C HIS A 137 1.01 7.47 26.07
N SER A 138 1.71 7.22 24.96
CA SER A 138 3.11 6.76 25.01
C SER A 138 4.04 7.69 24.23
N ASP A 139 5.22 7.94 24.80
CA ASP A 139 6.28 8.64 24.07
C ASP A 139 6.93 7.74 23.03
N LYS A 140 7.17 6.48 23.39
CA LYS A 140 7.77 5.47 22.52
C LYS A 140 7.10 4.14 22.77
N LEU A 141 6.54 3.57 21.71
CA LEU A 141 5.85 2.30 21.75
C LEU A 141 6.43 1.36 20.69
N GLU A 142 6.80 0.16 21.11
CA GLU A 142 7.08 -0.96 20.22
C GLU A 142 5.92 -1.95 20.27
N ILE A 143 5.35 -2.31 19.12
CA ILE A 143 4.37 -3.38 19.00
C ILE A 143 4.93 -4.43 18.06
N VAL A 144 4.91 -5.69 18.49
CA VAL A 144 5.30 -6.85 17.69
C VAL A 144 4.13 -7.83 17.67
N SER A 145 3.50 -8.01 16.51
CA SER A 145 2.42 -8.98 16.29
C SER A 145 2.92 -10.12 15.42
N GLU A 146 3.16 -11.27 16.04
CA GLU A 146 3.69 -12.50 15.42
C GLU A 146 2.63 -13.61 15.32
N GLY A 147 1.63 -13.56 16.20
CA GLY A 147 0.57 -14.55 16.26
C GLY A 147 -0.56 -14.33 15.25
N PRO A 148 -1.51 -15.27 15.19
CA PRO A 148 -2.71 -15.13 14.35
C PRO A 148 -3.83 -14.31 15.00
N GLY A 149 -3.68 -13.86 16.25
CA GLY A 149 -4.66 -13.03 16.94
C GLY A 149 -4.65 -11.59 16.46
N ASP A 150 -5.82 -10.95 16.47
CA ASP A 150 -5.99 -9.59 15.98
C ASP A 150 -5.46 -8.56 16.98
N LEU A 151 -5.11 -7.37 16.50
CA LEU A 151 -4.67 -6.26 17.32
C LEU A 151 -5.51 -5.03 17.08
N GLN A 152 -6.04 -4.44 18.16
CA GLN A 152 -6.67 -3.13 18.13
C GLN A 152 -5.95 -2.15 19.05
N ALA A 153 -5.75 -0.92 18.58
CA ALA A 153 -5.14 0.14 19.39
C ALA A 153 -5.83 1.50 19.24
N SER A 154 -5.93 2.24 20.35
CA SER A 154 -6.48 3.59 20.41
C SER A 154 -5.65 4.50 21.31
N GLY A 155 -5.68 5.80 21.05
CA GLY A 155 -4.98 6.82 21.84
C GLY A 155 -3.95 7.61 21.03
N THR A 156 -2.80 7.89 21.64
CA THR A 156 -1.71 8.69 21.04
C THR A 156 -0.34 8.11 21.31
N ALA A 157 0.54 8.13 20.31
CA ALA A 157 1.96 7.82 20.45
C ALA A 157 2.85 8.87 19.78
N ASN A 158 3.94 9.30 20.43
CA ASN A 158 4.92 10.17 19.77
C ASN A 158 5.78 9.39 18.76
N GLU A 159 6.21 8.17 19.10
CA GLU A 159 6.96 7.26 18.24
C GLU A 159 6.37 5.85 18.35
N LEU A 160 6.02 5.24 17.22
CA LEU A 160 5.54 3.87 17.13
C LEU A 160 6.43 3.08 16.17
N ASN A 161 7.04 2.01 16.70
CA ASN A 161 7.69 0.98 15.91
C ASN A 161 6.79 -0.25 15.90
N PHE A 162 6.13 -0.52 14.78
CA PHE A 162 5.20 -1.63 14.63
C PHE A 162 5.75 -2.69 13.67
N ARG A 163 5.79 -3.94 14.12
CA ARG A 163 6.15 -5.11 13.31
C ARG A 163 4.99 -6.09 13.27
N ALA A 164 4.48 -6.35 12.07
CA ALA A 164 3.42 -7.31 11.78
C ALA A 164 3.98 -8.47 10.95
N THR A 165 4.28 -9.57 11.62
CA THR A 165 4.82 -10.80 11.00
C THR A 165 3.80 -11.94 11.02
N GLY A 166 2.80 -11.85 11.91
CA GLY A 166 1.70 -12.79 12.03
C GLY A 166 0.62 -12.62 10.97
N SER A 167 -0.43 -13.44 11.08
CA SER A 167 -1.58 -13.43 10.17
C SER A 167 -2.80 -12.69 10.70
N GLY A 168 -2.75 -12.21 11.94
CA GLY A 168 -3.84 -11.42 12.54
C GLY A 168 -3.90 -10.02 11.95
N ASP A 169 -5.11 -9.49 11.83
CA ASP A 169 -5.34 -8.15 11.32
C ASP A 169 -5.10 -7.11 12.40
N THR A 170 -4.67 -5.92 11.98
CA THR A 170 -4.36 -4.84 12.90
C THR A 170 -5.18 -3.59 12.60
N ASN A 171 -5.96 -3.14 13.58
CA ASN A 171 -6.78 -1.94 13.50
C ASN A 171 -6.31 -0.88 14.50
N MET A 172 -5.59 0.12 13.98
CA MET A 172 -5.13 1.29 14.71
C MET A 172 -5.81 2.57 14.22
N ARG A 173 -7.04 2.49 13.68
CA ARG A 173 -7.77 3.67 13.16
C ARG A 173 -8.02 4.75 14.21
N GLN A 174 -8.08 4.36 15.48
CA GLN A 174 -8.28 5.26 16.61
C GLN A 174 -6.96 5.69 17.29
N LEU A 175 -5.82 5.37 16.68
CA LEU A 175 -4.50 5.76 17.16
C LEU A 175 -3.95 6.94 16.34
N VAL A 176 -3.44 7.95 17.03
CA VAL A 176 -2.72 9.08 16.41
C VAL A 176 -1.24 8.94 16.71
N VAL A 177 -0.40 8.86 15.68
CA VAL A 177 1.04 8.62 15.79
C VAL A 177 1.80 9.79 15.17
N LYS A 178 2.84 10.32 15.83
CA LYS A 178 3.69 11.38 15.23
C LYS A 178 4.88 10.87 14.44
N LYS A 179 5.41 9.69 14.75
CA LYS A 179 6.51 9.07 13.98
C LYS A 179 6.24 7.59 13.90
N MET A 180 6.05 7.09 12.70
CA MET A 180 5.73 5.68 12.48
C MET A 180 6.83 4.98 11.70
N THR A 181 7.33 3.88 12.26
CA THR A 181 8.08 2.86 11.53
C THR A 181 7.24 1.60 11.50
N LEU A 182 6.95 1.09 10.30
CA LEU A 182 6.12 -0.09 10.08
C LEU A 182 6.88 -1.13 9.24
N GLU A 183 6.91 -2.37 9.71
CA GLU A 183 7.38 -3.52 8.95
C GLU A 183 6.28 -4.58 8.89
N MET A 184 5.85 -4.93 7.68
CA MET A 184 4.84 -5.96 7.43
C MET A 184 5.46 -7.08 6.60
N THR A 185 5.58 -8.27 7.19
CA THR A 185 6.06 -9.48 6.50
C THR A 185 5.04 -10.61 6.50
N GLY A 186 4.04 -10.53 7.39
CA GLY A 186 2.93 -11.47 7.45
C GLY A 186 1.83 -11.18 6.41
N PRO A 187 0.81 -12.05 6.37
CA PRO A 187 -0.35 -11.88 5.50
C PRO A 187 -1.47 -11.01 6.10
N GLY A 188 -1.37 -10.61 7.38
CA GLY A 188 -2.41 -9.81 8.04
C GLY A 188 -2.43 -8.36 7.58
N ASP A 189 -3.62 -7.78 7.50
CA ASP A 189 -3.82 -6.41 7.03
C ASP A 189 -3.59 -5.41 8.17
N THR A 190 -3.25 -4.17 7.83
CA THR A 190 -3.07 -3.09 8.80
C THR A 190 -3.83 -1.84 8.39
N GLU A 191 -4.74 -1.40 9.26
CA GLU A 191 -5.45 -0.14 9.14
C GLU A 191 -4.90 0.88 10.14
N LEU A 192 -4.32 1.97 9.65
CA LEU A 192 -3.79 3.07 10.45
C LEU A 192 -4.74 4.28 10.44
N GLY A 193 -4.82 4.96 11.59
CA GLY A 193 -5.53 6.21 11.76
C GLY A 193 -4.74 7.41 11.21
N GLU A 194 -4.38 8.34 12.09
CA GLU A 194 -3.61 9.54 11.72
C GLU A 194 -2.12 9.32 11.97
N VAL A 195 -1.31 9.47 10.92
CA VAL A 195 0.16 9.53 11.03
C VAL A 195 0.60 10.95 10.72
N ALA A 196 1.11 11.64 11.75
CA ALA A 196 1.71 12.96 11.64
C ALA A 196 3.22 12.86 11.40
N GLN A 197 3.86 13.99 11.05
CA GLN A 197 5.31 14.24 10.89
C GLN A 197 6.11 13.28 9.99
N THR A 198 6.28 12.00 10.34
CA THR A 198 7.11 11.07 9.56
C THR A 198 6.52 9.66 9.51
N MET A 199 6.54 9.06 8.32
CA MET A 199 6.14 7.67 8.10
C MET A 199 7.23 6.93 7.31
N SER A 200 7.63 5.77 7.81
CA SER A 200 8.44 4.80 7.08
C SER A 200 7.71 3.46 7.15
N ALA A 201 7.32 2.89 6.00
CA ALA A 201 6.65 1.60 5.93
C ALA A 201 7.33 0.68 4.91
N ARG A 202 7.61 -0.54 5.34
CA ARG A 202 8.15 -1.62 4.50
C ARG A 202 7.18 -2.78 4.49
N LEU A 203 6.64 -3.10 3.32
CA LEU A 203 5.77 -4.22 3.08
C LEU A 203 6.52 -5.27 2.26
N SER A 204 6.70 -6.46 2.82
CA SER A 204 7.30 -7.62 2.16
C SER A 204 6.41 -8.86 2.20
N GLY A 205 5.34 -8.83 3.01
CA GLY A 205 4.30 -9.85 3.05
C GLY A 205 3.17 -9.60 2.04
N SER A 206 2.08 -10.35 2.21
CA SER A 206 0.88 -10.24 1.38
C SER A 206 -0.23 -9.40 1.98
N GLY A 207 -0.08 -8.93 3.23
CA GLY A 207 -1.07 -8.06 3.86
C GLY A 207 -1.04 -6.65 3.31
N ASP A 208 -2.21 -6.02 3.29
CA ASP A 208 -2.43 -4.67 2.79
C ASP A 208 -2.30 -3.62 3.89
N LEU A 209 -1.80 -2.44 3.52
CA LEU A 209 -1.71 -1.29 4.40
C LEU A 209 -2.69 -0.19 3.97
N ASN A 210 -3.58 0.18 4.88
CA ASN A 210 -4.51 1.27 4.70
C ASN A 210 -4.17 2.41 5.67
N VAL A 211 -3.82 3.59 5.15
CA VAL A 211 -3.55 4.78 5.97
C VAL A 211 -4.63 5.82 5.76
N ALA A 212 -5.49 5.99 6.76
CA ALA A 212 -6.68 6.84 6.64
C ALA A 212 -6.33 8.33 6.52
N LYS A 213 -5.29 8.79 7.24
CA LYS A 213 -4.91 10.20 7.27
C LYS A 213 -3.43 10.42 7.49
N LEU A 214 -2.75 10.88 6.45
CA LEU A 214 -1.36 11.28 6.49
C LEU A 214 -1.20 12.81 6.61
N ARG A 215 -0.34 13.26 7.53
CA ARG A 215 0.11 14.66 7.66
C ARG A 215 1.60 14.71 7.99
N SER A 216 2.44 14.46 7.00
CA SER A 216 3.87 14.28 7.20
C SER A 216 4.73 15.32 6.48
N GLU A 217 5.99 15.39 6.88
CA GLU A 217 7.06 16.09 6.20
C GLU A 217 7.82 15.14 5.27
N GLN A 218 7.89 13.86 5.68
CA GLN A 218 8.57 12.78 4.97
C GLN A 218 7.72 11.50 5.07
N THR A 219 7.47 10.88 3.93
CA THR A 219 6.85 9.56 3.84
C THR A 219 7.68 8.69 2.92
N GLN A 220 8.16 7.57 3.44
CA GLN A 220 8.92 6.56 2.71
C GLN A 220 8.15 5.24 2.71
N LEU A 221 7.86 4.71 1.53
CA LEU A 221 7.15 3.45 1.34
C LEU A 221 8.01 2.50 0.51
N SER A 222 8.15 1.25 0.96
CA SER A 222 8.83 0.20 0.23
C SER A 222 7.91 -1.02 0.10
N ILE A 223 7.49 -1.34 -1.12
CA ILE A 223 6.59 -2.44 -1.46
C ILE A 223 7.40 -3.50 -2.21
N ASN A 224 7.76 -4.57 -1.51
CA ASN A 224 8.53 -5.70 -2.05
C ASN A 224 7.72 -7.00 -2.13
N GLY A 225 6.56 -7.04 -1.46
CA GLY A 225 5.65 -8.18 -1.46
C GLY A 225 4.48 -8.03 -2.45
N PRO A 226 3.54 -8.97 -2.42
CA PRO A 226 2.28 -8.88 -3.16
C PRO A 226 1.21 -8.01 -2.47
N GLY A 227 1.42 -7.59 -1.21
CA GLY A 227 0.51 -6.70 -0.51
C GLY A 227 0.54 -5.26 -1.05
N SER A 228 -0.58 -4.56 -0.93
CA SER A 228 -0.82 -3.24 -1.51
C SER A 228 -0.84 -2.13 -0.46
N ILE A 229 -0.70 -0.88 -0.90
CA ILE A 229 -0.84 0.30 -0.03
C ILE A 229 -1.94 1.21 -0.55
N ASN A 230 -2.89 1.56 0.33
CA ASN A 230 -3.80 2.67 0.14
C ASN A 230 -3.43 3.83 1.07
N LEU A 231 -3.18 5.01 0.49
CA LEU A 231 -2.73 6.19 1.23
C LEU A 231 -3.58 7.42 0.90
N ARG A 232 -3.97 8.18 1.93
CA ARG A 232 -4.60 9.51 1.77
C ARG A 232 -3.96 10.56 2.67
N GLY A 233 -3.72 11.77 2.14
CA GLY A 233 -3.40 12.94 2.99
C GLY A 233 -2.42 13.94 2.37
N VAL A 234 -1.58 14.53 3.23
CA VAL A 234 -0.62 15.58 2.87
C VAL A 234 0.77 15.16 3.33
N THR A 235 1.76 15.29 2.45
CA THR A 235 3.18 15.11 2.79
C THR A 235 4.04 16.11 2.05
N LYS A 236 5.12 16.65 2.62
CA LYS A 236 6.03 17.45 1.80
C LYS A 236 6.79 16.58 0.80
N ASN A 237 7.35 15.47 1.25
CA ASN A 237 8.14 14.58 0.41
C ASN A 237 7.59 13.16 0.52
N LEU A 238 7.24 12.60 -0.63
CA LEU A 238 6.80 11.22 -0.79
C LEU A 238 7.84 10.47 -1.60
N GLU A 239 8.41 9.43 -1.00
CA GLU A 239 9.33 8.51 -1.67
C GLU A 239 8.72 7.11 -1.65
N VAL A 240 8.63 6.49 -2.82
CA VAL A 240 8.07 5.15 -2.97
C VAL A 240 8.99 4.28 -3.82
N GLU A 241 9.34 3.11 -3.28
CA GLU A 241 10.05 2.06 -3.99
C GLU A 241 9.16 0.82 -4.12
N MET A 242 8.90 0.40 -5.35
CA MET A 242 8.04 -0.73 -5.68
C MET A 242 8.82 -1.76 -6.49
N SER A 243 9.15 -2.88 -5.86
CA SER A 243 9.78 -4.03 -6.52
C SER A 243 8.90 -5.27 -6.55
N GLY A 244 7.87 -5.31 -5.69
CA GLY A 244 6.88 -6.39 -5.61
C GLY A 244 5.78 -6.30 -6.66
N SER A 245 4.79 -7.18 -6.52
CA SER A 245 3.60 -7.23 -7.38
C SER A 245 2.38 -6.56 -6.78
N GLY A 246 2.48 -6.02 -5.56
CA GLY A 246 1.41 -5.27 -4.93
C GLY A 246 1.24 -3.88 -5.52
N ASP A 247 0.03 -3.35 -5.38
CA ASP A 247 -0.35 -2.07 -5.99
C ASP A 247 -0.19 -0.91 -5.00
N LEU A 248 0.03 0.26 -5.57
CA LEU A 248 0.02 1.52 -4.85
C LEU A 248 -1.20 2.34 -5.28
N SER A 249 -2.09 2.64 -4.35
CA SER A 249 -3.20 3.55 -4.55
C SER A 249 -3.04 4.77 -3.64
N ILE A 250 -2.93 5.94 -4.25
CA ILE A 250 -2.83 7.21 -3.55
C ILE A 250 -4.04 8.06 -3.89
N ASP A 251 -4.85 8.32 -2.87
CA ASP A 251 -6.06 9.14 -2.96
C ASP A 251 -5.81 10.54 -2.38
N GLU A 252 -6.14 11.57 -3.15
CA GLU A 252 -6.18 12.96 -2.69
C GLU A 252 -4.86 13.47 -2.05
N ILE A 253 -3.70 13.08 -2.58
CA ILE A 253 -2.40 13.54 -2.04
C ILE A 253 -2.18 15.03 -2.30
N GLN A 254 -1.54 15.70 -1.35
CA GLN A 254 -0.90 17.00 -1.60
C GLN A 254 0.57 16.90 -1.22
N ALA A 255 1.45 17.09 -2.21
CA ALA A 255 2.89 17.00 -2.00
C ALA A 255 3.72 18.11 -2.64
N ASP A 256 4.87 18.41 -2.03
CA ASP A 256 5.88 19.25 -2.66
C ASP A 256 6.70 18.41 -3.64
N THR A 257 7.15 17.23 -3.22
CA THR A 257 7.89 16.28 -4.05
C THR A 257 7.30 14.88 -3.97
N THR A 258 7.32 14.19 -5.10
CA THR A 258 6.91 12.78 -5.22
C THR A 258 7.96 12.07 -6.05
N ASP A 259 8.73 11.17 -5.44
CA ASP A 259 9.72 10.31 -6.10
C ASP A 259 9.20 8.86 -6.05
N ILE A 260 8.94 8.27 -7.22
CA ILE A 260 8.45 6.91 -7.35
C ILE A 260 9.40 6.13 -8.24
N THR A 261 9.94 5.04 -7.71
CA THR A 261 10.72 4.06 -8.47
C THR A 261 9.99 2.73 -8.49
N MET A 262 9.66 2.25 -9.70
CA MET A 262 8.90 1.03 -9.91
C MET A 262 9.65 0.07 -10.83
N SER A 263 10.10 -1.05 -10.27
CA SER A 263 10.80 -2.13 -10.99
C SER A 263 10.01 -3.44 -11.05
N GLY A 264 8.94 -3.56 -10.26
CA GLY A 264 8.05 -4.73 -10.23
C GLY A 264 6.90 -4.66 -11.25
N PRO A 265 6.04 -5.68 -11.27
CA PRO A 265 4.85 -5.71 -12.12
C PRO A 265 3.61 -5.00 -11.53
N GLY A 266 3.66 -4.57 -10.26
CA GLY A 266 2.53 -3.88 -9.61
C GLY A 266 2.20 -2.52 -10.23
N GLU A 267 0.97 -2.05 -10.03
CA GLU A 267 0.46 -0.81 -10.62
C GLU A 267 0.47 0.36 -9.62
N ALA A 268 0.56 1.59 -10.13
CA ALA A 268 0.46 2.80 -9.32
C ALA A 268 -0.67 3.71 -9.80
N ASN A 269 -1.67 3.94 -8.95
CA ASN A 269 -2.79 4.85 -9.17
C ASN A 269 -2.62 6.09 -8.31
N LEU A 270 -2.46 7.26 -8.94
CA LEU A 270 -2.11 8.51 -8.27
C LEU A 270 -3.19 9.59 -8.47
N VAL A 271 -3.73 10.09 -7.36
CA VAL A 271 -4.76 11.13 -7.34
C VAL A 271 -4.33 12.27 -6.42
N GLY A 272 -4.47 13.51 -6.87
CA GLY A 272 -4.21 14.70 -6.03
C GLY A 272 -3.38 15.77 -6.74
N GLU A 273 -2.41 16.35 -6.03
CA GLU A 273 -1.52 17.39 -6.54
C GLU A 273 -0.09 17.25 -5.99
N THR A 274 0.90 17.38 -6.87
CA THR A 274 2.32 17.44 -6.51
C THR A 274 3.04 18.57 -7.26
N LYS A 275 3.93 19.29 -6.59
CA LYS A 275 4.70 20.37 -7.27
C LYS A 275 5.81 19.80 -8.15
N GLN A 276 6.46 18.73 -7.73
CA GLN A 276 7.54 18.06 -8.46
C GLN A 276 7.35 16.55 -8.44
N LEU A 277 7.24 15.95 -9.62
CA LEU A 277 7.21 14.50 -9.79
C LEU A 277 8.53 14.01 -10.37
N LYS A 278 9.13 13.01 -9.74
CA LYS A 278 10.17 12.17 -10.32
C LYS A 278 9.64 10.76 -10.39
N LEU A 279 9.51 10.23 -11.60
CA LEU A 279 8.98 8.90 -11.83
C LEU A 279 9.99 8.09 -12.63
N LYS A 280 10.39 6.93 -12.10
CA LYS A 280 11.25 5.97 -12.79
C LYS A 280 10.55 4.61 -12.84
N VAL A 281 10.24 4.15 -14.04
CA VAL A 281 9.63 2.85 -14.28
C VAL A 281 10.57 1.99 -15.11
N SER A 282 10.92 0.82 -14.60
CA SER A 282 11.68 -0.20 -15.33
C SER A 282 10.98 -1.57 -15.32
N GLY A 283 9.93 -1.73 -14.51
CA GLY A 283 9.08 -2.92 -14.46
C GLY A 283 7.97 -2.89 -15.51
N SER A 284 7.10 -3.91 -15.48
CA SER A 284 5.97 -4.02 -16.41
C SER A 284 4.68 -3.37 -15.92
N GLY A 285 4.68 -2.84 -14.70
CA GLY A 285 3.51 -2.19 -14.12
C GLY A 285 3.16 -0.87 -14.80
N ASN A 286 1.87 -0.54 -14.79
CA ASN A 286 1.35 0.71 -15.33
C ASN A 286 1.31 1.80 -14.26
N VAL A 287 1.38 3.06 -14.69
CA VAL A 287 1.17 4.21 -13.81
C VAL A 287 0.01 5.05 -14.35
N ASP A 288 -1.09 5.08 -13.62
CA ASP A 288 -2.21 5.97 -13.87
C ASP A 288 -2.13 7.18 -12.93
N ALA A 289 -1.69 8.30 -13.48
CA ALA A 289 -1.68 9.61 -12.86
C ALA A 289 -2.65 10.57 -13.57
N SER A 290 -3.69 10.03 -14.22
CA SER A 290 -4.72 10.81 -14.92
C SER A 290 -5.52 11.74 -14.00
N ARG A 291 -5.52 11.47 -12.70
CA ARG A 291 -6.17 12.32 -11.68
C ARG A 291 -5.16 13.04 -10.78
N LEU A 292 -3.87 13.06 -11.16
CA LEU A 292 -2.81 13.80 -10.49
C LEU A 292 -2.49 15.10 -11.24
N LYS A 293 -2.48 16.22 -10.51
CA LYS A 293 -1.98 17.50 -10.99
C LYS A 293 -0.50 17.62 -10.69
N VAL A 294 0.32 17.87 -11.71
CA VAL A 294 1.78 17.89 -11.58
C VAL A 294 2.31 19.25 -12.02
N GLY A 295 3.09 19.90 -11.15
CA GLY A 295 3.69 21.21 -11.42
C GLY A 295 4.93 21.18 -12.32
N SER A 296 5.77 20.17 -12.17
CA SER A 296 6.94 19.86 -13.01
C SER A 296 7.26 18.38 -12.89
N ALA A 297 7.87 17.79 -13.92
CA ALA A 297 8.05 16.34 -13.96
C ALA A 297 9.39 15.93 -14.61
N ASP A 298 10.04 14.93 -14.02
CA ASP A 298 11.11 14.13 -14.62
C ASP A 298 10.62 12.66 -14.67
N ILE A 299 10.25 12.21 -15.87
CA ILE A 299 9.64 10.90 -16.10
C ILE A 299 10.58 10.05 -16.94
N ARG A 300 10.93 8.88 -16.43
CA ARG A 300 11.75 7.89 -17.13
C ARG A 300 11.05 6.55 -17.19
N ASN A 301 10.85 6.01 -18.39
CA ASN A 301 10.33 4.68 -18.60
C ASN A 301 11.27 3.84 -19.46
N SER A 302 11.84 2.80 -18.89
CA SER A 302 12.58 1.77 -19.61
C SER A 302 11.85 0.43 -19.64
N GLY A 303 10.69 0.34 -18.99
CA GLY A 303 9.87 -0.87 -18.91
C GLY A 303 8.80 -0.96 -20.00
N PRO A 304 8.09 -2.09 -20.09
CA PRO A 304 6.98 -2.26 -21.03
C PRO A 304 5.65 -1.68 -20.54
N GLY A 305 5.55 -1.17 -19.31
CA GLY A 305 4.31 -0.61 -18.75
C GLY A 305 3.97 0.78 -19.28
N ASP A 306 2.68 1.08 -19.36
CA ASP A 306 2.13 2.32 -19.89
C ASP A 306 2.02 3.40 -18.81
N LEU A 307 2.19 4.66 -19.23
CA LEU A 307 2.09 5.82 -18.34
C LEU A 307 1.02 6.80 -18.83
N ASN A 308 0.09 7.17 -17.96
CA ASN A 308 -1.04 8.05 -18.30
C ASN A 308 -1.10 9.26 -17.37
N PHE A 309 -1.17 10.47 -17.95
CA PHE A 309 -1.26 11.75 -17.24
C PHE A 309 -2.32 12.66 -17.88
N LYS A 310 -2.98 13.51 -17.08
CA LYS A 310 -3.94 14.50 -17.64
C LYS A 310 -3.70 15.96 -17.27
N VAL A 311 -2.88 16.23 -16.26
CA VAL A 311 -2.59 17.60 -15.85
C VAL A 311 -1.11 17.75 -15.54
N LEU A 312 -0.30 17.88 -16.59
CA LEU A 312 1.12 18.24 -16.47
C LEU A 312 1.33 19.73 -16.77
N LYS A 313 2.09 20.42 -15.92
CA LYS A 313 2.44 21.85 -16.04
C LYS A 313 3.95 22.07 -15.98
N GLY A 314 4.36 23.32 -16.16
CA GLY A 314 5.73 23.76 -15.94
C GLY A 314 6.75 23.11 -16.89
N ASN A 315 7.90 22.72 -16.35
CA ASN A 315 8.96 22.05 -17.11
C ASN A 315 8.82 20.52 -16.97
N ILE A 316 8.84 19.84 -18.11
CA ILE A 316 8.62 18.40 -18.21
C ILE A 316 9.76 17.78 -19.01
N THR A 317 10.43 16.79 -18.41
CA THR A 317 11.40 15.92 -19.07
C THR A 317 10.82 14.51 -19.14
N ILE A 318 10.85 13.91 -20.32
CA ILE A 318 10.32 12.57 -20.60
C ILE A 318 11.41 11.78 -21.34
N ASP A 319 11.94 10.74 -20.71
CA ASP A 319 12.89 9.79 -21.31
C ASP A 319 12.22 8.40 -21.43
N LEU A 320 11.99 7.93 -22.66
CA LEU A 320 11.29 6.68 -22.94
C LEU A 320 12.18 5.76 -23.78
N SER A 321 12.72 4.72 -23.16
CA SER A 321 13.50 3.68 -23.84
C SER A 321 12.81 2.32 -23.86
N GLY A 322 11.70 2.18 -23.11
CA GLY A 322 10.89 0.98 -23.03
C GLY A 322 9.88 0.85 -24.17
N SER A 323 9.08 -0.22 -24.14
CA SER A 323 8.04 -0.46 -25.15
C SER A 323 6.65 0.05 -24.76
N GLY A 324 6.48 0.53 -23.53
CA GLY A 324 5.19 1.07 -23.06
C GLY A 324 4.87 2.42 -23.68
N ASP A 325 3.59 2.68 -23.83
CA ASP A 325 3.07 3.93 -24.37
C ASP A 325 3.03 5.03 -23.31
N PHE A 326 3.11 6.28 -23.76
CA PHE A 326 3.00 7.46 -22.92
C PHE A 326 1.86 8.35 -23.42
N ASP A 327 0.79 8.52 -22.62
CA ASP A 327 -0.32 9.43 -22.89
C ASP A 327 -0.30 10.58 -21.87
N ALA A 328 -0.24 11.83 -22.34
CA ALA A 328 -0.32 12.99 -21.47
C ALA A 328 -1.15 14.14 -22.04
N ASP A 329 -2.00 14.73 -21.21
CA ASP A 329 -2.59 16.04 -21.47
C ASP A 329 -1.81 17.13 -20.69
N LEU A 330 -1.37 18.17 -21.41
CA LEU A 330 -0.57 19.28 -20.90
C LEU A 330 -1.46 20.50 -20.63
N ALA A 331 -1.35 21.06 -19.42
CA ALA A 331 -2.12 22.21 -18.96
C ALA A 331 -1.29 23.49 -19.00
N ASP A 332 -0.92 23.91 -20.22
CA ASP A 332 -0.05 25.06 -20.51
C ASP A 332 1.37 24.89 -19.95
N ALA A 333 2.05 23.82 -20.35
CA ALA A 333 3.44 23.57 -19.96
C ALA A 333 4.39 24.63 -20.55
N ASP A 334 5.43 24.99 -19.80
CA ASP A 334 6.45 25.95 -20.23
C ASP A 334 7.41 25.31 -21.25
N LYS A 335 7.83 24.08 -20.97
CA LYS A 335 8.80 23.36 -21.79
C LYS A 335 8.59 21.86 -21.65
N VAL A 336 8.63 21.16 -22.77
CA VAL A 336 8.66 19.70 -22.84
C VAL A 336 9.95 19.29 -23.57
N ASP A 337 10.81 18.56 -22.87
CA ASP A 337 11.94 17.85 -23.47
C ASP A 337 11.59 16.36 -23.52
N LEU A 338 11.45 15.83 -24.73
CA LEU A 338 11.08 14.44 -25.00
C LEU A 338 12.23 13.72 -25.70
N HIS A 339 12.63 12.59 -25.13
CA HIS A 339 13.51 11.62 -25.75
C HIS A 339 12.81 10.27 -25.83
N ALA A 340 12.57 9.76 -27.03
CA ALA A 340 11.95 8.46 -27.25
C ALA A 340 12.86 7.57 -28.12
N ASP A 341 13.51 6.62 -27.48
CA ASP A 341 14.39 5.63 -28.11
C ASP A 341 13.71 4.27 -28.28
N GLY A 342 12.65 4.02 -27.50
CA GLY A 342 11.92 2.77 -27.50
C GLY A 342 10.90 2.64 -28.64
N PRO A 343 10.28 1.47 -28.80
CA PRO A 343 9.23 1.26 -29.79
C PRO A 343 7.85 1.77 -29.34
N GLY A 344 7.70 2.23 -28.09
CA GLY A 344 6.44 2.76 -27.55
C GLY A 344 6.08 4.12 -28.15
N SER A 345 4.77 4.38 -28.28
CA SER A 345 4.23 5.60 -28.86
C SER A 345 3.99 6.66 -27.81
N VAL A 346 4.11 7.93 -28.22
CA VAL A 346 3.92 9.09 -27.35
C VAL A 346 2.74 9.91 -27.85
N THR A 347 1.73 10.08 -27.02
CA THR A 347 0.59 10.96 -27.31
C THR A 347 0.59 12.15 -26.36
N LEU A 348 0.68 13.35 -26.92
CA LEU A 348 0.62 14.60 -26.16
C LEU A 348 -0.57 15.45 -26.63
N ARG A 349 -1.35 15.99 -25.70
CA ARG A 349 -2.51 16.86 -25.98
C ARG A 349 -2.46 18.13 -25.14
N GLY A 350 -3.30 19.12 -25.47
CA GLY A 350 -3.46 20.33 -24.65
C GLY A 350 -2.62 21.52 -25.14
N GLY A 351 -1.90 22.18 -24.24
CA GLY A 351 -1.11 23.37 -24.56
C GLY A 351 0.31 23.34 -23.97
N ALA A 352 1.30 23.79 -24.74
CA ALA A 352 2.65 24.04 -24.25
C ALA A 352 3.35 25.16 -25.03
N LYS A 353 4.27 25.89 -24.41
CA LYS A 353 5.03 26.94 -25.10
C LYS A 353 6.08 26.34 -26.03
N LYS A 354 6.86 25.37 -25.53
CA LYS A 354 7.97 24.78 -26.29
C LYS A 354 7.99 23.27 -26.18
N LEU A 355 8.18 22.60 -27.31
CA LEU A 355 8.50 21.17 -27.40
C LEU A 355 9.88 20.99 -28.07
N ASN A 356 10.79 20.28 -27.41
CA ASN A 356 11.97 19.68 -28.02
C ASN A 356 11.79 18.17 -28.01
N ALA A 357 11.71 17.53 -29.17
CA ALA A 357 11.51 16.08 -29.27
C ALA A 357 12.62 15.44 -30.10
N THR A 358 13.20 14.35 -29.60
CA THR A 358 14.09 13.47 -30.37
C THR A 358 13.53 12.06 -30.34
N LEU A 359 13.19 11.53 -31.53
CA LEU A 359 12.69 10.17 -31.71
C LEU A 359 13.77 9.35 -32.42
N ASN A 360 14.34 8.36 -31.75
CA ASN A 360 15.30 7.42 -32.33
C ASN A 360 14.72 6.02 -32.52
N GLY A 361 13.65 5.68 -31.79
CA GLY A 361 12.96 4.40 -31.87
C GLY A 361 11.99 4.30 -33.05
N SER A 362 11.24 3.20 -33.08
CA SER A 362 10.18 2.96 -34.06
C SER A 362 8.81 3.51 -33.65
N GLY A 363 8.68 4.04 -32.43
CA GLY A 363 7.43 4.61 -31.93
C GLY A 363 7.14 5.97 -32.55
N ASP A 364 5.85 6.30 -32.59
CA ASP A 364 5.36 7.57 -33.16
C ASP A 364 5.14 8.63 -32.08
N LEU A 365 5.23 9.91 -32.48
CA LEU A 365 4.76 11.04 -31.69
C LEU A 365 3.47 11.60 -32.26
N HIS A 366 2.38 11.46 -31.51
CA HIS A 366 1.07 12.03 -31.80
C HIS A 366 0.81 13.28 -30.96
N ALA A 367 1.10 14.46 -31.50
CA ALA A 367 0.90 15.75 -30.87
C ALA A 367 0.07 16.72 -31.74
N SER A 368 -0.84 16.18 -32.57
CA SER A 368 -1.77 16.96 -33.41
C SER A 368 -2.75 17.81 -32.59
N SER A 369 -3.11 17.31 -31.40
CA SER A 369 -4.01 17.97 -30.45
C SER A 369 -3.26 18.78 -29.38
N LEU A 370 -1.95 18.99 -29.55
CA LEU A 370 -1.12 19.82 -28.68
C LEU A 370 -0.83 21.15 -29.36
N LEU A 371 -1.32 22.25 -28.81
CA LEU A 371 -1.08 23.59 -29.35
C LEU A 371 0.26 24.14 -28.85
N LEU A 372 1.24 24.21 -29.76
CA LEU A 372 2.60 24.66 -29.47
C LEU A 372 2.87 26.08 -29.96
N GLU A 373 3.69 26.85 -29.22
CA GLU A 373 4.23 28.12 -29.74
C GLU A 373 5.51 27.90 -30.54
N LEU A 374 6.34 26.96 -30.09
CA LEU A 374 7.59 26.54 -30.73
C LEU A 374 7.75 25.03 -30.63
N ALA A 375 8.20 24.41 -31.73
CA ALA A 375 8.54 23.00 -31.76
C ALA A 375 9.89 22.81 -32.47
N SER A 376 10.75 21.99 -31.87
CA SER A 376 11.96 21.45 -32.50
C SER A 376 11.87 19.94 -32.41
N VAL A 377 11.71 19.27 -33.55
CA VAL A 377 11.51 17.82 -33.61
C VAL A 377 12.56 17.22 -34.53
N LYS A 378 13.24 16.19 -34.04
CA LYS A 378 14.21 15.40 -34.78
C LYS A 378 13.78 13.94 -34.76
N VAL A 379 13.56 13.36 -35.93
CA VAL A 379 13.23 11.95 -36.10
C VAL A 379 14.42 11.28 -36.79
N ASN A 380 15.06 10.33 -36.11
CA ASN A 380 16.18 9.55 -36.64
C ASN A 380 15.80 8.08 -36.85
N GLY A 381 14.79 7.61 -36.12
CA GLY A 381 14.26 6.25 -36.25
C GLY A 381 13.22 6.13 -37.36
N PRO A 382 12.65 4.92 -37.54
CA PRO A 382 11.65 4.66 -38.58
C PRO A 382 10.24 5.17 -38.26
N GLY A 383 9.99 5.71 -37.05
CA GLY A 383 8.69 6.29 -36.67
C GLY A 383 8.42 7.66 -37.30
N GLU A 384 7.25 8.22 -37.00
CA GLU A 384 6.82 9.54 -37.46
C GLU A 384 6.40 10.47 -36.30
N ALA A 385 6.53 11.77 -36.52
CA ALA A 385 6.07 12.79 -35.58
C ALA A 385 5.04 13.71 -36.22
N THR A 386 3.89 13.87 -35.58
CA THR A 386 2.86 14.85 -35.96
C THR A 386 2.72 15.89 -34.86
N VAL A 387 2.96 17.16 -35.18
CA VAL A 387 2.91 18.29 -34.22
C VAL A 387 2.06 19.44 -34.73
N ASN A 388 1.46 20.21 -33.83
CA ASN A 388 0.61 21.35 -34.17
C ASN A 388 1.17 22.67 -33.60
N VAL A 389 1.63 23.57 -34.46
CA VAL A 389 2.33 24.81 -34.05
C VAL A 389 1.51 26.05 -34.44
N LYS A 390 1.42 27.05 -33.55
CA LYS A 390 0.77 28.34 -33.83
C LYS A 390 1.48 29.06 -34.98
N ALA A 391 0.73 29.49 -36.00
CA ALA A 391 1.32 30.08 -37.22
C ALA A 391 2.09 31.40 -37.03
N ALA A 392 1.96 32.09 -35.89
CA ALA A 392 2.63 33.36 -35.65
C ALA A 392 4.17 33.27 -35.55
N ASN A 393 4.73 32.06 -35.32
CA ASN A 393 6.18 31.84 -35.19
C ASN A 393 6.80 31.12 -36.41
N ALA A 394 6.07 30.97 -37.52
CA ALA A 394 6.58 30.39 -38.77
C ALA A 394 7.41 31.41 -39.58
N ALA A 395 8.32 32.15 -38.95
CA ALA A 395 9.22 33.07 -39.62
C ALA A 395 10.41 32.33 -40.24
N ALA A 396 10.17 31.60 -41.34
CA ALA A 396 11.11 31.35 -42.44
C ALA A 396 10.53 30.38 -43.51
N ALA A 397 9.40 30.73 -44.14
CA ALA A 397 9.07 30.32 -45.52
C ALA A 397 7.92 31.21 -46.05
N GLU A 398 8.02 31.62 -47.31
CA GLU A 398 7.48 32.87 -47.88
C GLU A 398 5.94 33.04 -48.00
N GLN A 399 5.53 34.31 -47.95
CA GLN A 399 4.31 34.99 -48.43
C GLN A 399 3.01 34.21 -48.73
N SER A 400 1.96 34.47 -47.94
CA SER A 400 0.76 35.27 -48.31
C SER A 400 -0.48 34.88 -47.47
N SER A 401 -1.05 35.86 -46.77
CA SER A 401 -2.34 35.83 -46.04
C SER A 401 -2.61 34.61 -45.13
N ILE A 402 -2.06 34.62 -43.91
CA ILE A 402 -2.44 33.63 -42.88
C ILE A 402 -3.48 34.26 -41.95
N LYS A 403 -4.75 33.84 -42.07
CA LYS A 403 -5.72 33.97 -40.98
C LYS A 403 -5.18 33.16 -39.80
N ASN A 404 -5.14 33.76 -38.61
CA ASN A 404 -4.83 33.08 -37.34
C ASN A 404 -5.37 31.64 -37.33
N GLY A 405 -4.46 30.67 -37.45
CA GLY A 405 -4.75 29.25 -37.53
C GLY A 405 -3.48 28.48 -37.17
N SER A 406 -3.62 27.35 -36.52
CA SER A 406 -2.48 26.49 -36.21
C SER A 406 -2.06 25.69 -37.46
N ARG A 407 -0.77 25.36 -37.59
CA ARG A 407 -0.24 24.56 -38.71
C ARG A 407 0.12 23.17 -38.20
N LEU A 408 -0.55 22.16 -38.75
CA LEU A 408 -0.24 20.76 -38.51
C LEU A 408 0.95 20.36 -39.37
N VAL A 409 1.99 19.77 -38.77
CA VAL A 409 3.19 19.37 -39.47
C VAL A 409 3.49 17.91 -39.17
N THR A 410 3.66 17.10 -40.21
CA THR A 410 4.13 15.71 -40.11
C THR A 410 5.59 15.64 -40.52
N ILE A 411 6.42 14.97 -39.72
CA ILE A 411 7.87 14.90 -39.84
C ILE A 411 8.29 13.42 -39.76
N ASP A 412 9.12 12.97 -40.70
CA ASP A 412 9.76 11.65 -40.70
C ASP A 412 11.30 11.81 -40.68
N GLN A 413 12.03 10.70 -40.85
CA GLN A 413 13.50 10.69 -40.96
C GLN A 413 14.06 11.49 -42.16
N ASN A 414 13.24 11.82 -43.16
CA ASN A 414 13.60 12.61 -44.34
C ASN A 414 13.27 14.10 -44.18
N GLY A 415 12.56 14.50 -43.11
CA GLY A 415 12.18 15.88 -42.82
C GLY A 415 10.67 16.09 -42.82
N VAL A 416 10.20 17.28 -43.21
CA VAL A 416 8.77 17.60 -43.21
C VAL A 416 8.07 16.94 -44.40
N VAL A 417 7.13 16.03 -44.13
CA VAL A 417 6.40 15.24 -45.13
C VAL A 417 5.07 15.88 -45.51
N LYS A 418 4.39 16.55 -44.57
CA LYS A 418 3.08 17.18 -44.79
C LYS A 418 2.90 18.44 -43.93
N GLN A 419 2.22 19.46 -44.46
CA GLN A 419 1.91 20.74 -43.81
C GLN A 419 0.46 21.16 -44.03
#